data_AF-A0A1I8CRC9-F1
#
_entry.id   AF-A0A1I8CRC9-F1
#
_cell.length_a   1.000
_cell.length_b   1.000
_cell.length_c   1.000
_cell.angle_alpha   90.00
_cell.angle_beta   90.00
_cell.angle_gamma   90.00
#
_symmetry.space_group_name_H-M   'P 1'
#
loop_
_entity.id
_entity.type
_entity.pdbx_description
1 polymer ?
#
loop_
_entity_poly.entity_id
_entity_poly.type
_entity_poly.pdbx_seq_one_letter_code
_entity_poly.pdbx_strand_id
1 'polypeptide(L)'
;MVKRCNNYLVASSKEDKSIRAIKAYKQDSYKYVWAKTKTAFMHIYKKYGTTYDWIIKCDDDSYVVLENLRMFLLNKDPNTQHYYGFRLQFYEPHTNGNFDYIQGGSCFVISKATLKTLVTRGLSNPKVCKKGSEGHDDREIGECLRKLQVKPVDVRDMHDQIMFVPSSSDEFATTDYNMNQAIFKAFNKVIIRDGKEGLSEYPIAFHYIEGKMQYGLEYMFYKAQVIGLQQSLFRESCIGNCFNQTQAVMDKIKNFSDKYSKHD
;
A
#
# COMPACT_ATOMS: atom_id res chain seq x y z
N MET A 1 6.14 -2.09 -16.69
CA MET A 1 5.85 -0.63 -16.58
C MET A 1 4.76 -0.44 -15.54
N VAL A 2 4.90 0.51 -14.62
CA VAL A 2 3.90 0.76 -13.56
C VAL A 2 2.64 1.35 -14.19
N LYS A 3 1.52 0.62 -14.15
CA LYS A 3 0.23 1.08 -14.69
C LYS A 3 -0.51 1.90 -13.65
N ARG A 4 -1.48 2.70 -14.10
CA ARG A 4 -2.46 3.44 -13.26
C ARG A 4 -1.87 4.50 -12.32
N CYS A 5 -0.55 4.65 -12.17
CA CYS A 5 0.09 5.79 -11.50
C CYS A 5 0.07 7.04 -12.38
N ASN A 6 -0.14 8.22 -11.80
CA ASN A 6 -0.04 9.50 -12.51
C ASN A 6 1.41 9.82 -12.92
N ASN A 7 2.37 9.40 -12.11
CA ASN A 7 3.80 9.45 -12.40
C ASN A 7 4.53 8.41 -11.53
N TYR A 8 5.74 8.04 -11.92
CA TYR A 8 6.58 7.14 -11.13
C TYR A 8 8.06 7.35 -11.44
N LEU A 9 8.91 6.94 -10.52
CA LEU A 9 10.35 6.76 -10.70
C LEU A 9 10.79 5.53 -9.90
N VAL A 10 11.92 4.95 -10.27
CA VAL A 10 12.54 3.84 -9.52
C VAL A 10 13.81 4.36 -8.83
N ALA A 11 13.97 4.10 -7.55
CA ALA A 11 15.18 4.46 -6.80
C ALA A 11 16.16 3.27 -6.81
N SER A 12 17.17 3.31 -7.69
CA SER A 12 18.07 2.18 -7.92
C SER A 12 19.53 2.52 -7.62
N SER A 13 20.40 1.51 -7.71
CA SER A 13 21.86 1.66 -7.64
C SER A 13 22.50 2.15 -8.94
N LYS A 14 21.75 2.09 -10.04
CA LYS A 14 22.15 2.55 -11.37
C LYS A 14 21.02 3.37 -12.00
N GLU A 15 21.38 4.25 -12.92
CA GLU A 15 20.40 4.91 -13.76
C GLU A 15 19.95 3.96 -14.87
N ASP A 16 18.65 3.89 -15.11
CA ASP A 16 18.07 3.13 -16.22
C ASP A 16 16.81 3.84 -16.72
N LYS A 17 16.91 4.41 -17.92
CA LYS A 17 15.82 5.18 -18.51
C LYS A 17 14.62 4.31 -18.94
N SER A 18 14.85 3.02 -19.23
CA SER A 18 13.79 2.10 -19.67
C SER A 18 12.72 1.87 -18.58
N ILE A 19 13.14 1.93 -17.32
CA ILE A 19 12.26 1.80 -16.14
C ILE A 19 12.17 3.11 -15.33
N ARG A 20 12.68 4.23 -15.86
CA ARG A 20 12.70 5.54 -15.18
C ARG A 20 13.42 5.48 -13.82
N ALA A 21 14.48 4.69 -13.74
CA ALA A 21 15.31 4.57 -12.56
C ALA A 21 16.33 5.71 -12.45
N ILE A 22 16.40 6.32 -11.28
CA ILE A 22 17.47 7.22 -10.88
C ILE A 22 18.52 6.45 -10.09
N LYS A 23 19.78 6.86 -10.21
CA LYS A 23 20.87 6.39 -9.34
C LYS A 23 20.74 7.06 -7.96
N ALA A 24 19.97 6.45 -7.07
CA ALA A 24 19.69 6.96 -5.73
C ALA A 24 20.84 6.68 -4.74
N TYR A 25 21.46 5.50 -4.80
CA TYR A 25 22.62 5.17 -3.97
C TYR A 25 23.47 4.06 -4.57
N LYS A 26 24.80 4.20 -4.55
CA LYS A 26 25.73 3.30 -5.28
C LYS A 26 25.67 1.81 -4.89
N GLN A 27 25.29 1.49 -3.65
CA GLN A 27 25.25 0.11 -3.15
C GLN A 27 23.80 -0.41 -3.17
N ASP A 28 23.66 -1.63 -3.67
CA ASP A 28 22.38 -2.32 -3.77
C ASP A 28 22.30 -3.42 -2.71
N SER A 29 21.92 -3.04 -1.49
CA SER A 29 21.62 -4.01 -0.45
C SER A 29 20.59 -3.44 0.51
N TYR A 30 19.88 -4.34 1.20
CA TYR A 30 18.87 -4.00 2.18
C TYR A 30 19.42 -3.07 3.29
N LYS A 31 20.70 -3.21 3.64
CA LYS A 31 21.41 -2.34 4.59
C LYS A 31 21.33 -0.85 4.23
N TYR A 32 21.33 -0.53 2.93
CA TYR A 32 21.39 0.85 2.42
C TYR A 32 20.06 1.35 1.83
N VAL A 33 18.95 0.66 2.10
CA VAL A 33 17.63 1.08 1.60
C VAL A 33 17.27 2.49 2.08
N TRP A 34 17.63 2.85 3.32
CA TRP A 34 17.47 4.21 3.83
C TRP A 34 18.14 5.28 2.93
N ALA A 35 19.36 5.03 2.46
CA ALA A 35 20.06 5.97 1.58
C ALA A 35 19.35 6.16 0.24
N LYS A 36 18.78 5.08 -0.34
CA LYS A 36 18.00 5.18 -1.57
C LYS A 36 16.71 5.96 -1.34
N THR A 37 15.95 5.61 -0.30
CA THR A 37 14.64 6.19 0.00
C THR A 37 14.73 7.69 0.30
N LYS A 38 15.66 8.13 1.16
CA LYS A 38 15.82 9.56 1.44
C LYS A 38 16.28 10.36 0.22
N THR A 39 17.14 9.79 -0.62
CA THR A 39 17.57 10.41 -1.87
C THR A 39 16.42 10.54 -2.85
N ALA A 40 15.55 9.52 -2.93
CA ALA A 40 14.35 9.56 -3.74
C ALA A 40 13.39 10.68 -3.27
N PHE A 41 13.10 10.80 -1.97
CA PHE A 41 12.24 11.87 -1.46
C PHE A 41 12.82 13.27 -1.71
N MET A 42 14.13 13.47 -1.49
CA MET A 42 14.79 14.73 -1.83
C MET A 42 14.70 15.03 -3.33
N HIS A 43 14.89 14.02 -4.19
CA HIS A 43 14.77 14.16 -5.64
C HIS A 43 13.35 14.54 -6.07
N ILE A 44 12.34 13.83 -5.55
CA ILE A 44 10.92 14.08 -5.83
C ILE A 44 10.56 15.51 -5.44
N TYR A 45 10.91 15.95 -4.23
CA TYR A 45 10.60 17.30 -3.76
C TYR A 45 11.36 18.37 -4.55
N LYS A 46 12.64 18.15 -4.88
CA LYS A 46 13.41 19.08 -5.73
C LYS A 46 12.81 19.22 -7.13
N LYS A 47 12.35 18.12 -7.72
CA LYS A 47 11.89 18.09 -9.12
C LYS A 47 10.43 18.52 -9.27
N TYR A 48 9.56 18.09 -8.36
CA TYR A 48 8.12 18.27 -8.48
C TYR A 48 7.53 19.17 -7.38
N GLY A 49 8.30 19.54 -6.36
CA GLY A 49 7.80 20.35 -5.25
C GLY A 49 6.57 19.71 -4.60
N THR A 50 5.46 20.45 -4.63
CA THR A 50 4.15 20.03 -4.13
C THR A 50 3.12 19.81 -5.25
N THR A 51 3.57 19.49 -6.46
CA THR A 51 2.71 19.27 -7.65
C THR A 51 1.79 18.05 -7.49
N TYR A 52 2.26 17.00 -6.81
CA TYR A 52 1.47 15.79 -6.55
C TYR A 52 0.93 15.85 -5.12
N ASP A 53 -0.37 15.62 -4.96
CA ASP A 53 -1.04 15.64 -3.65
C ASP A 53 -0.61 14.50 -2.72
N TRP A 54 -0.32 13.34 -3.31
CA TRP A 54 -0.02 12.10 -2.60
C TRP A 54 1.21 11.43 -3.19
N ILE A 55 2.08 10.94 -2.32
CA ILE A 55 3.29 10.21 -2.68
C ILE A 55 3.21 8.86 -2.01
N ILE A 56 3.32 7.80 -2.80
CA ILE A 56 3.40 6.42 -2.35
C ILE A 56 4.83 5.91 -2.54
N LYS A 57 5.39 5.29 -1.50
CA LYS A 57 6.60 4.47 -1.59
C LYS A 57 6.18 3.02 -1.49
N CYS A 58 6.70 2.18 -2.38
CA CYS A 58 6.52 0.73 -2.41
C CYS A 58 7.86 0.04 -2.64
N ASP A 59 7.93 -1.24 -2.30
CA ASP A 59 9.01 -2.13 -2.71
C ASP A 59 8.69 -2.75 -4.09
N ASP A 60 9.67 -3.40 -4.71
CA ASP A 60 9.53 -3.99 -6.05
C ASP A 60 8.73 -5.31 -6.07
N ASP A 61 8.43 -5.85 -4.89
CA ASP A 61 7.54 -6.97 -4.61
C ASP A 61 6.22 -6.53 -3.92
N SER A 62 5.86 -5.25 -4.00
CA SER A 62 4.53 -4.77 -3.60
C SER A 62 3.55 -4.78 -4.79
N TYR A 63 2.29 -5.13 -4.54
CA TYR A 63 1.19 -4.94 -5.50
C TYR A 63 0.17 -3.94 -4.96
N VAL A 64 -0.25 -2.98 -5.79
CA VAL A 64 -1.15 -1.88 -5.37
C VAL A 64 -2.39 -1.82 -6.25
N VAL A 65 -3.56 -1.77 -5.63
CA VAL A 65 -4.84 -1.47 -6.28
C VAL A 65 -5.08 0.05 -6.19
N LEU A 66 -4.61 0.78 -7.21
CA LEU A 66 -4.56 2.25 -7.17
C LEU A 66 -5.94 2.91 -7.14
N GLU A 67 -6.97 2.26 -7.68
CA GLU A 67 -8.37 2.68 -7.62
C GLU A 67 -8.86 2.68 -6.16
N ASN A 68 -8.55 1.63 -5.39
CA ASN A 68 -8.89 1.56 -3.96
C ASN A 68 -8.10 2.59 -3.15
N LEU A 69 -6.82 2.80 -3.48
CA LEU A 69 -6.03 3.86 -2.85
C LEU A 69 -6.63 5.24 -3.11
N ARG A 70 -7.01 5.54 -4.36
CA ARG A 70 -7.64 6.81 -4.73
C ARG A 70 -8.93 7.00 -3.94
N MET A 71 -9.81 5.99 -3.92
CA MET A 71 -11.04 6.03 -3.15
C MET A 71 -10.79 6.41 -1.68
N PHE A 72 -9.81 5.77 -1.03
CA PHE A 72 -9.43 6.08 0.34
C PHE A 72 -8.97 7.54 0.55
N LEU A 73 -8.25 8.09 -0.43
CA LEU A 73 -7.67 9.43 -0.38
C LEU A 73 -8.61 10.57 -0.81
N LEU A 74 -9.71 10.28 -1.51
CA LEU A 74 -10.59 11.29 -2.14
C LEU A 74 -11.07 12.37 -1.15
N ASN A 75 -11.34 11.99 0.09
CA ASN A 75 -11.87 12.88 1.13
C ASN A 75 -10.81 13.33 2.15
N LYS A 76 -9.52 13.26 1.82
CA LYS A 76 -8.43 13.71 2.68
C LYS A 76 -7.82 14.99 2.14
N ASP A 77 -7.44 15.92 3.02
CA ASP A 77 -6.79 17.17 2.62
C ASP A 77 -5.27 16.97 2.50
N PRO A 78 -4.70 16.96 1.28
CA PRO A 78 -3.26 16.77 1.09
C PRO A 78 -2.41 17.93 1.64
N ASN A 79 -3.01 19.07 1.98
CA ASN A 79 -2.33 20.18 2.63
C ASN A 79 -2.14 19.96 4.15
N THR A 80 -2.77 18.94 4.72
CA THR A 80 -2.53 18.50 6.10
C THR A 80 -1.59 17.30 6.14
N GLN A 81 -0.86 17.14 7.24
CA GLN A 81 0.16 16.10 7.35
C GLN A 81 -0.47 14.73 7.55
N HIS A 82 -0.32 13.87 6.55
CA HIS A 82 -0.73 12.48 6.58
C HIS A 82 0.41 11.49 6.35
N TYR A 83 0.34 10.36 7.04
CA TYR A 83 1.25 9.21 6.92
C TYR A 83 0.45 7.91 7.14
N TYR A 84 0.19 7.19 6.05
CA TYR A 84 -0.76 6.08 5.97
C TYR A 84 -0.10 4.77 5.56
N GLY A 85 -0.57 3.67 6.14
CA GLY A 85 -0.32 2.30 5.64
C GLY A 85 -0.58 1.27 6.75
N PHE A 86 0.22 0.20 6.79
CA PHE A 86 0.18 -0.78 7.88
C PHE A 86 1.10 -0.38 9.03
N ARG A 87 0.53 -0.10 10.21
CA ARG A 87 1.27 0.38 11.38
C ARG A 87 1.92 -0.76 12.14
N LEU A 88 3.19 -0.58 12.48
CA LEU A 88 3.93 -1.41 13.41
C LEU A 88 4.47 -0.58 14.57
N GLN A 89 4.58 -1.21 15.74
CA GLN A 89 5.35 -0.69 16.87
C GLN A 89 6.76 -1.28 16.85
N PHE A 90 7.76 -0.44 17.09
CA PHE A 90 9.15 -0.85 17.26
C PHE A 90 9.68 -0.34 18.59
N TYR A 91 10.41 -1.20 19.30
CA TYR A 91 11.18 -0.83 20.48
C TYR A 91 12.57 -0.38 20.04
N GLU A 92 12.90 0.88 20.29
CA GLU A 92 14.21 1.48 20.01
C GLU A 92 15.14 1.30 21.23
N PRO A 93 16.11 0.37 21.17
CA PRO A 93 16.94 0.03 22.33
C PRO A 93 17.76 1.22 22.82
N HIS A 94 18.20 2.11 21.92
CA HIS A 94 19.04 3.24 22.31
C HIS A 94 18.30 4.32 23.10
N THR A 95 16.98 4.44 22.90
CA THR A 95 16.14 5.39 23.63
C THR A 95 15.32 4.73 24.73
N ASN A 96 15.43 3.40 24.89
CA ASN A 96 14.61 2.58 25.77
C ASN A 96 13.11 2.91 25.64
N GLY A 97 12.62 3.01 24.40
CA GLY A 97 11.31 3.56 24.12
C GLY A 97 10.68 2.95 22.88
N ASN A 98 9.34 2.89 22.87
CA ASN A 98 8.58 2.43 21.73
C ASN A 98 8.20 3.60 20.81
N PHE A 99 8.25 3.37 19.51
CA PHE A 99 7.61 4.25 18.55
C PHE A 99 6.83 3.49 17.48
N ASP A 100 5.88 4.19 16.88
CA ASP A 100 5.07 3.65 15.79
C ASP A 100 5.62 4.14 14.46
N TYR A 101 5.58 3.28 13.45
CA TYR A 101 5.92 3.59 12.07
C TYR A 101 4.96 2.84 11.13
N ILE A 102 4.94 3.23 9.85
CA ILE A 102 4.27 2.45 8.81
C ILE A 102 5.33 1.58 8.14
N GLN A 103 5.07 0.29 8.04
CA GLN A 103 6.02 -0.64 7.42
C GLN A 103 6.13 -0.39 5.91
N GLY A 104 7.32 -0.58 5.35
CA GLY A 104 7.63 -0.17 3.98
C GLY A 104 7.16 -1.14 2.89
N GLY A 105 6.93 -2.40 3.26
CA GLY A 105 6.74 -3.51 2.33
C GLY A 105 5.40 -3.50 1.62
N SER A 106 4.30 -3.31 2.34
CA SER A 106 2.97 -3.11 1.73
C SER A 106 2.73 -1.68 1.30
N CYS A 107 3.80 -0.94 1.01
CA CYS A 107 3.82 0.49 0.74
C CYS A 107 3.42 1.37 1.93
N PHE A 108 3.77 2.65 1.83
CA PHE A 108 3.19 3.71 2.64
C PHE A 108 2.89 4.95 1.80
N VAL A 109 1.95 5.76 2.27
CA VAL A 109 1.48 6.97 1.58
C VAL A 109 1.67 8.18 2.47
N ILE A 110 2.23 9.25 1.90
CA ILE A 110 2.36 10.55 2.56
C ILE A 110 1.73 11.65 1.71
N SER A 111 1.12 12.62 2.37
CA SER A 111 0.63 13.85 1.72
C SER A 111 1.76 14.74 1.22
N LYS A 112 1.47 15.67 0.30
CA LYS A 112 2.42 16.72 -0.11
C LYS A 112 2.90 17.59 1.06
N ALA A 113 2.05 17.85 2.06
CA ALA A 113 2.44 18.58 3.26
C ALA A 113 3.46 17.80 4.11
N THR A 114 3.25 16.49 4.24
CA THR A 114 4.22 15.58 4.90
C THR A 114 5.52 15.51 4.11
N LEU A 115 5.49 15.38 2.78
CA LEU A 115 6.70 15.38 1.95
C LEU A 115 7.51 16.66 2.16
N LYS A 116 6.86 17.82 2.06
CA LYS A 116 7.49 19.13 2.28
C LYS A 116 8.16 19.16 3.65
N THR A 117 7.43 18.77 4.70
CA THR A 117 7.93 18.78 6.08
C THR A 117 9.11 17.83 6.28
N LEU A 118 8.98 16.60 5.77
CA LEU A 118 10.02 15.57 5.82
C LEU A 118 11.31 16.08 5.17
N VAL A 119 11.24 16.68 3.98
CA VAL A 119 12.44 17.12 3.25
C VAL A 119 13.02 18.40 3.86
N THR A 120 12.21 19.43 4.13
CA THR A 120 12.72 20.75 4.51
C THR A 120 13.05 20.89 5.99
N ARG A 121 12.43 20.09 6.86
CA ARG A 121 12.66 20.12 8.33
C ARG A 121 13.27 18.83 8.87
N GLY A 122 13.06 17.70 8.20
CA GLY A 122 13.59 16.40 8.60
C GLY A 122 14.96 16.11 7.99
N LEU A 123 14.98 15.76 6.70
CA LEU A 123 16.19 15.32 5.98
C LEU A 123 17.28 16.39 5.92
N SER A 124 16.89 17.67 6.00
CA SER A 124 17.82 18.81 6.11
C SER A 124 18.44 18.98 7.51
N ASN A 125 17.93 18.29 8.54
CA ASN A 125 18.33 18.46 9.93
C ASN A 125 18.79 17.12 10.56
N PRO A 126 20.10 16.95 10.84
CA PRO A 126 20.63 15.70 11.38
C PRO A 126 20.17 15.38 12.81
N LYS A 127 19.58 16.34 13.54
CA LYS A 127 18.95 16.08 14.84
C LYS A 127 17.58 15.43 14.71
N VAL A 128 16.93 15.60 13.56
CA VAL A 128 15.61 15.03 13.25
C VAL A 128 15.78 13.70 12.52
N CYS A 129 16.46 13.71 11.38
CA CYS A 129 16.66 12.53 10.54
C CYS A 129 18.12 12.07 10.51
N LYS A 130 18.32 10.75 10.49
CA LYS A 130 19.66 10.16 10.43
C LYS A 130 20.42 10.53 9.16
N LYS A 131 21.61 11.12 9.34
CA LYS A 131 22.51 11.48 8.23
C LYS A 131 23.15 10.27 7.55
N GLY A 132 23.47 9.22 8.32
CA GLY A 132 24.09 7.98 7.85
C GLY A 132 23.30 7.28 6.73
N SER A 133 23.98 6.44 5.96
CA SER A 133 23.40 5.74 4.80
C SER A 133 22.69 4.42 5.16
N GLU A 134 22.98 3.87 6.32
CA GLU A 134 22.51 2.55 6.73
C GLU A 134 21.22 2.65 7.53
N GLY A 135 20.30 1.69 7.36
CA GLY A 135 19.06 1.59 8.12
C GLY A 135 17.89 1.06 7.29
N HIS A 136 16.86 0.57 7.97
CA HIS A 136 15.57 0.23 7.37
C HIS A 136 14.81 1.53 7.09
N ASP A 137 14.40 1.75 5.86
CA ASP A 137 13.87 3.04 5.42
C ASP A 137 12.56 3.40 6.12
N ASP A 138 11.68 2.43 6.33
CA ASP A 138 10.41 2.59 7.03
C ASP A 138 10.56 3.01 8.50
N ARG A 139 11.49 2.40 9.24
CA ARG A 139 11.81 2.78 10.62
C ARG A 139 12.46 4.16 10.69
N GLU A 140 13.39 4.45 9.80
CA GLU A 140 14.08 5.75 9.75
C GLU A 140 13.11 6.89 9.34
N ILE A 141 12.22 6.66 8.38
CA ILE A 141 11.12 7.58 8.04
C ILE A 141 10.16 7.75 9.22
N GLY A 142 9.77 6.65 9.88
CA GLY A 142 8.92 6.69 11.06
C GLY A 142 9.51 7.57 12.18
N GLU A 143 10.79 7.38 12.49
CA GLU A 143 11.49 8.16 13.51
C GLU A 143 11.60 9.65 13.13
N CYS A 144 11.93 9.95 11.87
CA CYS A 144 11.89 11.31 11.33
C CYS A 144 10.52 11.97 11.53
N LEU A 145 9.46 11.30 11.10
CA LEU A 145 8.10 11.83 11.13
C LEU A 145 7.58 11.98 12.56
N ARG A 146 7.92 11.05 13.46
CA ARG A 146 7.63 11.15 14.89
C ARG A 146 8.22 12.42 15.51
N LYS A 147 9.50 12.70 15.25
CA LYS A 147 10.16 13.94 15.73
C LYS A 147 9.58 15.21 15.11
N LEU A 148 9.00 15.08 13.92
CA LEU A 148 8.25 16.14 13.23
C LEU A 148 6.77 16.21 13.64
N GLN A 149 6.35 15.41 14.63
CA GLN A 149 4.98 15.31 15.14
C GLN A 149 3.93 14.84 14.11
N VAL A 150 4.39 14.14 13.06
CA VAL A 150 3.52 13.47 12.10
C VAL A 150 3.28 12.04 12.56
N LYS A 151 2.02 11.72 12.89
CA LYS A 151 1.66 10.40 13.43
C LYS A 151 1.38 9.40 12.30
N PRO A 152 1.84 8.15 12.42
CA PRO A 152 1.41 7.08 11.52
C PRO A 152 -0.06 6.74 11.78
N VAL A 153 -0.78 6.44 10.71
CA VAL A 153 -2.17 5.99 10.76
C VAL A 153 -2.27 4.60 10.14
N ASP A 154 -2.68 3.65 10.98
CA ASP A 154 -3.00 2.29 10.54
C ASP A 154 -4.30 2.34 9.73
N VAL A 155 -4.22 2.04 8.43
CA VAL A 155 -5.38 2.18 7.53
C VAL A 155 -6.28 0.96 7.64
N ARG A 156 -7.49 1.20 8.12
CA ARG A 156 -8.57 0.23 8.26
C ARG A 156 -9.83 0.71 7.55
N ASP A 157 -10.68 -0.21 7.15
CA ASP A 157 -12.02 0.11 6.68
C ASP A 157 -13.04 0.25 7.82
N MET A 158 -14.32 0.41 7.48
CA MET A 158 -15.41 0.58 8.43
C MET A 158 -15.70 -0.65 9.32
N HIS A 159 -15.09 -1.80 9.03
CA HIS A 159 -15.20 -3.04 9.80
C HIS A 159 -13.90 -3.38 10.54
N ASP A 160 -12.99 -2.41 10.69
CA ASP A 160 -11.65 -2.54 11.27
C ASP A 160 -10.72 -3.52 10.51
N GLN A 161 -11.03 -3.82 9.26
CA GLN A 161 -10.22 -4.72 8.43
C GLN A 161 -9.06 -3.96 7.79
N ILE A 162 -7.91 -4.62 7.65
CA ILE A 162 -6.72 -3.99 7.09
C ILE A 162 -6.87 -3.79 5.58
N MET A 163 -6.43 -2.63 5.10
CA MET A 163 -6.38 -2.32 3.66
C MET A 163 -4.96 -2.43 3.11
N PHE A 164 -3.93 -2.30 3.95
CA PHE A 164 -2.54 -2.52 3.60
C PHE A 164 -2.10 -3.86 4.19
N VAL A 165 -2.09 -4.92 3.36
CA VAL A 165 -1.78 -6.28 3.80
C VAL A 165 -0.26 -6.44 3.87
N PRO A 166 0.34 -6.70 5.05
CA PRO A 166 1.79 -6.63 5.21
C PRO A 166 2.54 -7.85 4.68
N SER A 167 1.81 -8.82 4.14
CA SER A 167 2.32 -10.00 3.45
C SER A 167 1.49 -10.29 2.19
N SER A 168 1.66 -11.48 1.63
CA SER A 168 0.88 -11.95 0.48
C SER A 168 -0.59 -12.18 0.86
N SER A 169 -1.46 -12.17 -0.15
CA SER A 169 -2.91 -12.33 0.06
C SER A 169 -3.26 -13.69 0.66
N ASP A 170 -2.57 -14.76 0.26
CA ASP A 170 -2.81 -16.13 0.73
C ASP A 170 -2.40 -16.33 2.19
N GLU A 171 -1.24 -15.81 2.61
CA GLU A 171 -0.78 -15.91 4.00
C GLU A 171 -1.70 -15.20 4.99
N PHE A 172 -2.28 -14.06 4.61
CA PHE A 172 -3.19 -13.31 5.49
C PHE A 172 -4.65 -13.76 5.37
N ALA A 173 -5.08 -14.31 4.23
CA ALA A 173 -6.46 -14.76 4.04
C ALA A 173 -6.73 -16.15 4.65
N THR A 174 -5.71 -16.95 4.95
CA THR A 174 -5.86 -18.24 5.63
C THR A 174 -5.97 -18.11 7.15
N THR A 175 -6.65 -19.08 7.76
CA THR A 175 -6.65 -19.31 9.22
C THR A 175 -5.49 -20.20 9.67
N ASP A 176 -4.74 -20.76 8.73
CA ASP A 176 -3.57 -21.57 9.04
C ASP A 176 -2.48 -20.71 9.69
N TYR A 177 -1.82 -21.27 10.70
CA TYR A 177 -0.75 -20.57 11.40
C TYR A 177 0.43 -20.31 10.46
N ASN A 178 0.87 -19.06 10.42
CA ASN A 178 2.10 -18.63 9.78
C ASN A 178 2.88 -17.68 10.71
N MET A 179 4.17 -17.96 10.90
CA MET A 179 5.08 -17.13 11.70
C MET A 179 5.11 -15.67 11.23
N ASN A 180 5.13 -15.42 9.92
CA ASN A 180 5.13 -14.06 9.36
C ASN A 180 3.87 -13.29 9.78
N GLN A 181 2.71 -13.91 9.59
CA GLN A 181 1.41 -13.35 9.98
C GLN A 181 1.37 -13.08 11.49
N ALA A 182 1.85 -14.02 12.31
CA ALA A 182 1.90 -13.90 13.76
C ALA A 182 2.79 -12.73 14.22
N ILE A 183 3.95 -12.54 13.59
CA ILE A 183 4.86 -11.41 13.87
C ILE A 183 4.15 -10.08 13.56
N PHE A 184 3.60 -9.91 12.35
CA PHE A 184 2.92 -8.66 12.00
C PHE A 184 1.73 -8.35 12.92
N LYS A 185 0.96 -9.37 13.33
CA LYS A 185 -0.12 -9.23 14.30
C LYS A 185 0.41 -8.83 15.68
N ALA A 186 1.50 -9.42 16.15
CA ALA A 186 2.09 -9.14 17.46
C ALA A 186 2.64 -7.71 17.56
N PHE A 187 3.20 -7.17 16.48
CA PHE A 187 3.73 -5.81 16.44
C PHE A 187 2.70 -4.74 16.02
N ASN A 188 1.48 -5.12 15.62
CA ASN A 188 0.39 -4.16 15.39
C ASN A 188 -0.33 -3.88 16.72
N LYS A 189 -0.63 -2.61 17.00
CA LYS A 189 -1.33 -2.18 18.22
C LYS A 189 -2.80 -2.57 18.26
N VAL A 190 -3.39 -2.91 17.12
CA VAL A 190 -4.82 -3.26 16.99
C VAL A 190 -4.92 -4.69 16.50
N ILE A 191 -5.80 -5.45 17.15
CA ILE A 191 -6.08 -6.85 16.82
C ILE A 191 -6.53 -6.95 15.36
N ILE A 192 -5.91 -7.87 14.62
CA ILE A 192 -6.30 -8.21 13.25
C ILE A 192 -6.98 -9.57 13.31
N ARG A 193 -8.22 -9.65 12.83
CA ARG A 193 -8.97 -10.92 12.78
C ARG A 193 -8.25 -11.93 11.88
N ASP A 194 -8.43 -13.21 12.16
CA ASP A 194 -7.80 -14.27 11.39
C ASP A 194 -8.47 -14.49 10.04
N GLY A 195 -7.65 -14.93 9.08
CA GLY A 195 -8.07 -15.18 7.71
C GLY A 195 -8.67 -13.98 7.01
N LYS A 196 -9.46 -14.26 5.97
CA LYS A 196 -10.13 -13.26 5.14
C LYS A 196 -10.98 -12.26 5.92
N GLU A 197 -11.44 -12.61 7.13
CA GLU A 197 -12.25 -11.73 7.98
C GLU A 197 -11.44 -10.54 8.53
N GLY A 198 -10.10 -10.61 8.50
CA GLY A 198 -9.23 -9.49 8.82
C GLY A 198 -8.94 -8.56 7.64
N LEU A 199 -9.34 -8.92 6.41
CA LEU A 199 -8.98 -8.24 5.18
C LEU A 199 -10.16 -7.46 4.60
N SER A 200 -9.92 -6.22 4.21
CA SER A 200 -10.97 -5.39 3.60
C SER A 200 -11.43 -5.95 2.26
N GLU A 201 -12.70 -5.77 1.92
CA GLU A 201 -13.22 -5.99 0.57
C GLU A 201 -12.54 -5.08 -0.49
N TYR A 202 -11.94 -3.96 -0.06
CA TYR A 202 -11.24 -3.00 -0.91
C TYR A 202 -9.76 -2.87 -0.50
N PRO A 203 -8.94 -3.92 -0.68
CA PRO A 203 -7.53 -3.87 -0.31
C PRO A 203 -6.79 -2.84 -1.18
N ILE A 204 -5.84 -2.13 -0.56
CA ILE A 204 -5.03 -1.11 -1.22
C ILE A 204 -3.70 -1.68 -1.69
N ALA A 205 -3.01 -2.45 -0.84
CA ALA A 205 -1.68 -2.94 -1.16
C ALA A 205 -1.37 -4.27 -0.47
N PHE A 206 -0.50 -5.06 -1.11
CA PHE A 206 0.02 -6.34 -0.65
C PHE A 206 1.54 -6.35 -0.76
N HIS A 207 2.21 -7.13 0.08
CA HIS A 207 3.66 -7.31 0.08
C HIS A 207 4.07 -8.75 -0.24
N TYR A 208 5.36 -8.99 -0.45
CA TYR A 208 5.91 -10.31 -0.82
C TYR A 208 5.23 -10.93 -2.05
N ILE A 209 4.82 -10.08 -3.01
CA ILE A 209 4.19 -10.50 -4.26
C ILE A 209 5.26 -10.72 -5.31
N GLU A 210 5.66 -11.98 -5.48
CA GLU A 210 6.59 -12.39 -6.53
C GLU A 210 6.09 -12.00 -7.93
N GLY A 211 7.01 -11.83 -8.88
CA GLY A 211 6.69 -11.35 -10.23
C GLY A 211 5.58 -12.14 -10.94
N LYS A 212 5.54 -13.47 -10.80
CA LYS A 212 4.46 -14.30 -11.36
C LYS A 212 3.11 -14.01 -10.71
N MET A 213 3.09 -13.82 -9.39
CA MET A 213 1.89 -13.49 -8.65
C MET A 213 1.41 -12.07 -8.95
N GLN A 214 2.29 -11.11 -9.28
CA GLN A 214 1.84 -9.79 -9.75
C GLN A 214 1.00 -9.88 -11.03
N TYR A 215 1.37 -10.73 -11.99
CA TYR A 215 0.53 -11.01 -13.16
C TYR A 215 -0.76 -11.74 -12.80
N GLY A 216 -0.69 -12.67 -11.84
CA GLY A 216 -1.85 -13.36 -11.29
C GLY A 216 -2.86 -12.39 -10.69
N LEU A 217 -2.42 -11.46 -9.84
CA LEU A 217 -3.27 -10.44 -9.24
C LEU A 217 -3.81 -9.46 -10.29
N GLU A 218 -3.04 -9.06 -11.30
CA GLU A 218 -3.55 -8.24 -12.40
C GLU A 218 -4.69 -8.96 -13.15
N TYR A 219 -4.53 -10.26 -13.42
CA TYR A 219 -5.60 -11.08 -13.98
C TYR A 219 -6.81 -11.13 -13.04
N MET A 220 -6.61 -11.43 -11.77
CA MET A 220 -7.71 -11.61 -10.80
C MET A 220 -8.47 -10.31 -10.52
N PHE A 221 -7.79 -9.17 -10.39
CA PHE A 221 -8.42 -7.89 -10.09
C PHE A 221 -9.01 -7.18 -11.31
N TYR A 222 -8.42 -7.33 -12.50
CA TYR A 222 -8.78 -6.51 -13.66
C TYR A 222 -9.29 -7.29 -14.88
N LYS A 223 -9.27 -8.63 -14.86
CA LYS A 223 -9.72 -9.43 -16.02
C LYS A 223 -10.69 -10.54 -15.64
N ALA A 224 -10.44 -11.29 -14.58
CA ALA A 224 -11.33 -12.31 -14.09
C ALA A 224 -12.65 -11.68 -13.63
N GLN A 225 -13.76 -12.33 -13.95
CA GLN A 225 -15.09 -11.93 -13.48
C GLN A 225 -15.79 -13.17 -12.94
N VAL A 226 -16.56 -12.98 -11.88
CA VAL A 226 -17.46 -14.00 -11.34
C VAL A 226 -18.87 -13.59 -11.73
N ILE A 227 -19.58 -14.45 -12.47
CA ILE A 227 -20.94 -14.16 -12.94
C ILE A 227 -21.84 -13.80 -11.76
N GLY A 228 -22.53 -12.67 -11.87
CA GLY A 228 -23.44 -12.16 -10.84
C GLY A 228 -22.77 -11.45 -9.67
N LEU A 229 -21.44 -11.51 -9.52
CA LEU A 229 -20.73 -10.80 -8.48
C LEU A 229 -20.60 -9.31 -8.85
N GLN A 230 -21.04 -8.43 -7.95
CA GLN A 230 -20.91 -6.98 -8.05
C GLN A 230 -20.14 -6.44 -6.84
N GLN A 231 -19.38 -5.36 -7.05
CA GLN A 231 -18.73 -4.64 -5.96
C GLN A 231 -19.77 -4.20 -4.94
N SER A 232 -19.50 -4.36 -3.64
CA SER A 232 -20.46 -3.99 -2.57
C SER A 232 -20.93 -2.55 -2.66
N LEU A 233 -20.10 -1.63 -3.15
CA LEU A 233 -20.45 -0.23 -3.36
C LEU A 233 -21.59 -0.04 -4.36
N PHE A 234 -21.68 -0.90 -5.36
CA PHE A 234 -22.68 -0.83 -6.44
C PHE A 234 -23.75 -1.91 -6.33
N ARG A 235 -23.71 -2.76 -5.29
CA ARG A 235 -24.79 -3.70 -5.01
C ARG A 235 -26.00 -2.89 -4.56
N GLU A 236 -27.03 -2.84 -5.39
CA GLU A 236 -28.32 -2.32 -4.97
C GLU A 236 -28.85 -3.18 -3.82
N SER A 237 -29.25 -2.55 -2.71
CA SER A 237 -30.04 -3.25 -1.71
C SER A 237 -31.40 -3.55 -2.35
N CYS A 238 -31.79 -4.81 -2.26
CA CYS A 238 -33.02 -5.30 -2.86
C CYS A 238 -34.22 -4.69 -2.08
N ILE A 239 -34.79 -3.58 -2.57
CA ILE A 239 -35.96 -2.91 -1.96
C ILE A 239 -37.20 -3.26 -2.81
N GLY A 240 -37.91 -4.34 -2.47
CA GLY A 240 -39.15 -4.76 -3.14
C GLY A 240 -39.19 -6.24 -3.56
N ASN A 241 -39.89 -6.54 -4.66
CA ASN A 241 -40.09 -7.93 -5.14
C ASN A 241 -38.83 -8.50 -5.82
N CYS A 242 -37.90 -9.00 -5.00
CA CYS A 242 -36.62 -9.58 -5.45
C CYS A 242 -36.81 -10.82 -6.34
N PHE A 243 -37.95 -11.52 -6.28
CA PHE A 243 -38.18 -12.72 -7.09
C PHE A 243 -38.13 -12.44 -8.60
N ASN A 244 -38.79 -11.36 -9.05
CA ASN A 244 -38.78 -10.97 -10.47
C ASN A 244 -37.40 -10.49 -10.92
N GLN A 245 -36.64 -9.84 -10.04
CA GLN A 245 -35.26 -9.43 -10.32
C GLN A 245 -34.31 -10.63 -10.41
N THR A 246 -34.47 -11.62 -9.53
CA THR A 246 -33.69 -12.87 -9.59
C THR A 246 -33.95 -13.61 -10.89
N GLN A 247 -35.22 -13.75 -11.31
CA GLN A 247 -35.54 -14.43 -12.56
C GLN A 247 -34.90 -13.73 -13.78
N ALA A 248 -35.01 -12.39 -13.86
CA ALA A 248 -34.39 -11.62 -14.93
C ALA A 248 -32.86 -11.75 -14.96
N VAL A 249 -32.20 -11.77 -13.79
CA VAL A 249 -30.76 -12.02 -13.70
C VAL A 249 -30.42 -13.43 -14.19
N MET A 250 -31.18 -14.44 -13.78
CA MET A 250 -30.96 -15.82 -14.21
C MET A 250 -31.15 -16.01 -15.72
N ASP A 251 -32.16 -15.37 -16.31
CA ASP A 251 -32.38 -15.45 -17.75
C ASP A 251 -31.25 -14.76 -18.54
N LYS A 252 -30.72 -13.64 -18.01
CA LYS A 252 -29.52 -13.00 -18.56
C LYS A 252 -28.29 -13.91 -18.50
N ILE A 253 -28.10 -14.61 -17.38
CA ILE A 253 -27.00 -15.56 -17.20
C ILE A 253 -27.12 -16.73 -18.19
N LYS A 254 -28.32 -17.33 -18.34
CA LYS A 254 -28.57 -18.40 -19.31
C LYS A 254 -28.23 -17.96 -20.73
N ASN A 255 -28.77 -16.81 -21.16
CA ASN A 255 -28.52 -16.26 -22.49
C ASN A 255 -27.04 -15.95 -22.76
N PHE A 256 -26.29 -15.53 -21.72
CA PHE A 256 -24.85 -15.33 -21.83
C PHE A 256 -24.11 -16.67 -21.92
N SER A 257 -24.47 -17.63 -21.07
CA SER A 257 -23.88 -18.97 -21.04
C SER A 257 -23.96 -19.66 -22.40
N ASP A 258 -25.10 -19.57 -23.08
CA ASP A 258 -25.31 -20.20 -24.39
C ASP A 258 -24.38 -19.65 -25.48
N LYS A 259 -23.97 -18.38 -25.36
CA LYS A 259 -23.12 -17.66 -26.33
C LYS A 259 -21.65 -17.63 -25.97
N TYR A 260 -21.32 -17.82 -24.69
CA TYR A 260 -19.97 -17.58 -24.18
C TYR A 260 -19.01 -18.72 -24.50
N SER A 261 -19.50 -19.95 -24.47
CA SER A 261 -18.70 -21.13 -24.83
C SER A 261 -18.57 -21.23 -26.34
N LYS A 262 -17.35 -21.47 -26.82
CA LYS A 262 -17.14 -21.83 -28.22
C LYS A 262 -17.71 -23.24 -28.43
N HIS A 263 -18.67 -23.36 -29.34
CA HIS A 263 -19.16 -24.66 -29.80
C HIS A 263 -18.27 -25.12 -30.96
N ASP A 264 -17.92 -26.41 -30.97
CA ASP A 264 -17.16 -27.04 -32.06
C ASP A 264 -17.99 -27.19 -33.33
#